data_AF-A0A2D5V499-F1
#
_entry.id   AF-A0A2D5V499-F1
#
_cell.length_a   1.000
_cell.length_b   1.000
_cell.length_c   1.000
_cell.angle_alpha   90.00
_cell.angle_beta   90.00
_cell.angle_gamma   90.00
#
_symmetry.space_group_name_H-M   'P 1'
#
loop_
_entity.id
_entity.type
_entity.pdbx_description
1 polymer ?
#
loop_
_entity_poly.entity_id
_entity_poly.type
_entity_poly.pdbx_seq_one_letter_code
_entity_poly.pdbx_strand_id
1 'polypeptide(L)' 'VLKDEILEIQTIKKSSGMLKAPVNGNMNRRISEGIDADLKVKLLDENKNILFEDSSKTSGLELVGDIKELFKKKIK' A
#
# COMPACT_ATOMS: atom_id res chain seq x y z
N VAL A 1 -3.68 5.01 23.61
CA VAL A 1 -2.46 4.74 22.82
C VAL A 1 -2.39 3.25 22.67
N LEU A 2 -2.62 2.74 21.46
CA LEU A 2 -2.56 1.32 21.14
C LEU A 2 -1.07 0.95 21.09
N LYS A 3 -0.54 0.49 22.21
CA LYS A 3 0.82 -0.06 22.29
C LYS A 3 0.71 -1.53 21.89
N ASP A 4 1.61 -1.98 21.04
CA ASP A 4 1.84 -3.39 20.72
C ASP A 4 0.77 -4.09 19.82
N GLU A 5 0.01 -3.31 19.05
CA GLU A 5 -0.89 -3.85 18.01
C GLU A 5 -0.21 -3.93 16.64
N ILE A 6 -0.60 -4.95 15.85
CA ILE A 6 -0.08 -5.19 14.51
C ILE A 6 -1.19 -4.93 13.49
N LEU A 7 -0.95 -3.99 12.57
CA LEU A 7 -1.82 -3.75 11.41
C LEU A 7 -1.27 -4.50 10.19
N GLU A 8 -1.97 -5.54 9.77
CA GLU A 8 -1.69 -6.23 8.51
C GLU A 8 -2.53 -5.62 7.39
N ILE A 9 -1.86 -5.23 6.30
CA ILE A 9 -2.51 -4.71 5.09
C ILE A 9 -2.08 -5.58 3.93
N GLN A 10 -3.05 -6.15 3.23
CA GLN A 10 -2.82 -6.91 1.99
C GLN A 10 -3.58 -6.24 0.86
N THR A 11 -2.89 -5.96 -0.24
CA THR A 11 -3.49 -5.36 -1.43
C THR A 11 -3.16 -6.15 -2.68
N ILE A 12 -4.16 -6.37 -3.54
CA ILE A 12 -3.96 -6.90 -4.89
C ILE A 12 -4.30 -5.80 -5.87
N LYS A 13 -3.28 -5.33 -6.57
CA LYS A 13 -3.43 -4.40 -7.68
C LYS A 13 -4.03 -5.13 -8.89
N LYS A 14 -5.17 -4.67 -9.39
CA LYS A 14 -5.79 -5.19 -10.62
C LYS A 14 -5.33 -4.38 -11.82
N SER A 15 -6.12 -3.39 -12.21
CA SER A 15 -5.81 -2.48 -13.30
C SER A 15 -5.12 -1.22 -12.76
N SER A 16 -4.39 -0.51 -13.62
CA SER A 16 -3.88 0.82 -13.26
C SER A 16 -3.61 1.68 -14.49
N GLY A 17 -3.87 2.97 -14.35
CA GLY A 17 -3.42 4.01 -15.25
C GLY A 17 -2.07 4.60 -14.82
N MET A 18 -1.35 5.17 -15.78
CA MET A 18 -0.17 6.00 -15.50
C MET A 18 -0.59 7.46 -15.43
N LEU A 19 -0.54 8.04 -14.24
CA LEU A 19 -0.91 9.44 -14.02
C LEU A 19 0.32 10.30 -13.75
N LYS A 20 0.20 11.61 -14.03
CA LYS A 20 1.20 12.60 -13.64
C LYS A 20 0.91 13.02 -12.20
N ALA A 21 1.94 13.10 -11.38
CA ALA A 21 1.86 13.54 -10.00
C ALA A 21 2.87 14.66 -9.72
N PRO A 22 2.59 15.56 -8.75
CA PRO A 22 3.48 16.64 -8.41
C PRO A 22 4.73 16.12 -7.68
N VAL A 23 5.89 16.70 -8.01
CA VAL A 23 7.13 16.63 -7.24
C VAL A 23 7.75 18.03 -7.24
N ASN A 24 7.96 18.61 -6.06
CA ASN A 24 8.48 19.97 -5.90
C ASN A 24 7.72 21.02 -6.73
N GLY A 25 6.39 20.92 -6.79
CA GLY A 25 5.53 21.82 -7.57
C GLY A 25 5.42 21.51 -9.07
N ASN A 26 6.19 20.56 -9.61
CA ASN A 26 6.17 20.19 -11.02
C ASN A 26 5.48 18.84 -11.27
N MET A 27 4.63 18.74 -12.30
CA MET A 27 3.87 17.53 -12.68
C MET A 27 4.68 16.52 -13.52
N ASN A 28 5.94 16.29 -13.15
CA ASN A 28 6.88 15.49 -13.93
C ASN A 28 6.98 14.02 -13.46
N ARG A 29 6.52 13.70 -12.24
CA ARG A 29 6.54 12.33 -11.74
C ARG A 29 5.40 11.54 -12.36
N ARG A 30 5.67 10.27 -12.67
CA ARG A 30 4.65 9.31 -13.06
C ARG A 30 4.35 8.38 -11.89
N ILE A 31 3.08 8.15 -11.63
CA ILE A 31 2.59 7.19 -10.62
C ILE A 31 1.68 6.19 -11.30
N SER A 32 1.64 4.98 -10.76
CA SER A 32 0.70 3.96 -11.22
C SER A 32 -0.46 3.88 -10.24
N GLU A 33 -1.65 4.25 -10.69
CA GLU A 33 -2.85 4.38 -9.87
C GLU A 33 -3.97 3.49 -10.41
N GLY A 34 -4.63 2.74 -9.54
CA GLY A 34 -5.86 2.00 -9.83
C GLY A 34 -6.95 2.32 -8.80
N ILE A 35 -8.21 2.11 -9.18
CA ILE A 35 -9.38 2.38 -8.32
C ILE A 35 -10.13 1.10 -7.90
N ASP A 36 -9.72 -0.05 -8.43
CA ASP A 36 -10.40 -1.33 -8.31
C ASP A 36 -9.54 -2.40 -7.61
N ALA A 37 -8.60 -1.97 -6.76
CA ALA A 37 -7.75 -2.89 -6.02
C ALA A 37 -8.54 -3.64 -4.94
N ASP A 38 -8.15 -4.89 -4.72
CA ASP A 38 -8.63 -5.65 -3.56
C ASP A 38 -7.77 -5.29 -2.34
N LEU A 39 -8.41 -4.98 -1.23
CA LEU A 39 -7.81 -4.64 0.05
C LEU A 39 -8.33 -5.59 1.12
N LYS A 40 -7.44 -6.08 1.97
CA LYS A 40 -7.75 -6.72 3.25
C LYS A 40 -6.96 -6.05 4.35
N VAL A 41 -7.62 -5.72 5.44
CA VAL A 41 -6.99 -5.11 6.62
C VAL A 41 -7.31 -5.96 7.83
N LYS A 42 -6.31 -6.20 8.67
CA LYS A 42 -6.47 -6.91 9.93
C LYS A 42 -5.70 -6.17 11.02
N LEU A 43 -6.38 -5.90 12.13
CA LEU A 43 -5.75 -5.40 13.35
C LEU A 43 -5.63 -6.56 14.33
N LEU A 44 -4.43 -6.78 14.81
CA LEU A 44 -4.10 -7.83 15.76
C LEU A 44 -3.64 -7.21 17.07
N ASP A 45 -3.98 -7.85 18.19
CA ASP A 45 -3.30 -7.58 19.47
C ASP A 45 -1.88 -8.20 19.48
N GLU A 46 -1.14 -7.95 20.57
CA GLU A 46 0.19 -8.50 20.81
C GLU A 46 0.26 -10.04 20.82
N ASN A 47 -0.87 -10.70 21.10
CA ASN A 47 -1.02 -12.15 21.13
C ASN A 47 -1.50 -12.73 19.79
N LYS A 48 -1.58 -11.89 18.74
CA LYS A 48 -2.11 -12.23 17.40
C LYS A 48 -3.59 -12.58 17.37
N ASN A 49 -4.38 -12.15 18.36
CA ASN A 49 -5.83 -12.22 18.27
C ASN A 49 -6.34 -11.12 17.34
N ILE A 50 -7.35 -11.45 16.53
CA ILE A 50 -7.98 -10.49 15.62
C ILE A 50 -8.87 -9.55 16.42
N LEU A 51 -8.50 -8.27 16.47
CA LEU A 51 -9.33 -7.20 17.02
C LEU A 51 -10.28 -6.62 15.97
N PHE A 52 -9.86 -6.60 14.70
CA PHE A 52 -10.64 -6.13 13.57
C PHE A 52 -10.18 -6.81 12.28
N GLU A 53 -11.12 -7.09 11.37
CA GLU A 53 -10.84 -7.58 10.02
C GLU A 53 -11.90 -7.05 9.05
N ASP A 54 -11.45 -6.51 7.92
CA ASP A 54 -12.35 -6.04 6.86
C ASP A 54 -11.68 -6.16 5.48
N SER A 55 -12.50 -6.10 4.43
CA SER A 55 -12.03 -6.19 3.05
C SER A 55 -12.88 -5.35 2.09
N SER A 56 -12.24 -4.86 1.03
CA SER A 56 -12.90 -4.12 -0.05
C SER A 56 -12.35 -4.55 -1.40
N LYS A 57 -13.18 -4.48 -2.44
CA LYS A 57 -12.80 -4.73 -3.83
C LYS A 57 -12.71 -3.46 -4.69
N THR A 58 -12.99 -2.31 -4.10
CA THR A 58 -13.08 -1.00 -4.76
C THR A 58 -12.20 0.01 -4.04
N SER A 59 -10.93 -0.36 -3.83
CA SER A 59 -9.96 0.50 -3.16
C SER A 59 -9.06 1.21 -4.18
N GLY A 60 -8.84 2.51 -3.95
CA GLY A 60 -7.76 3.24 -4.60
C GLY A 60 -6.40 2.70 -4.18
N LEU A 61 -5.50 2.46 -5.13
CA LEU A 61 -4.15 2.01 -4.87
C LEU A 61 -3.16 2.75 -5.80
N GLU A 62 -2.30 3.54 -5.17
CA GLU A 62 -1.20 4.26 -5.83
C GLU A 62 0.14 3.64 -5.44
N LEU A 63 0.98 3.35 -6.43
CA LEU A 63 2.37 2.94 -6.22
C LEU A 63 3.32 4.00 -6.74
N VAL A 64 4.21 4.45 -5.86
CA VAL A 64 5.17 5.52 -6.12
C VAL A 64 6.59 5.00 -5.89
N GLY A 65 7.46 5.19 -6.88
CA GLY A 65 8.86 4.73 -6.85
C GLY A 65 9.07 3.41 -7.58
N ASP A 66 10.31 2.91 -7.56
CA ASP A 66 10.67 1.62 -8.17
C ASP A 66 10.71 0.51 -7.12
N ILE A 67 9.81 -0.46 -7.26
CA ILE A 67 9.74 -1.61 -6.36
C ILE A 67 11.05 -2.43 -6.36
N LYS A 68 11.80 -2.41 -7.46
CA LYS A 68 13.11 -3.09 -7.55
C LYS A 68 14.13 -2.44 -6.62
N GLU A 69 14.01 -1.14 -6.36
CA GLU A 69 14.90 -0.45 -5.42
C GLU A 69 14.61 -0.83 -3.96
N LEU A 70 13.35 -1.10 -3.61
CA LEU A 70 12.98 -1.59 -2.28
C LEU A 70 13.60 -2.96 -1.97
N PHE A 71 13.78 -3.80 -2.99
CA PHE A 71 14.34 -5.14 -2.84
C PHE A 71 15.81 -5.27 -3.26
N LYS A 72 16.48 -4.17 -3.64
CA LYS A 72 17.93 -4.16 -3.81
C LYS A 72 18.56 -4.40 -2.43
N LYS A 73 19.00 -5.64 -2.17
CA LYS A 73 19.87 -5.95 -1.03
C LYS A 73 21.04 -4.98 -1.06
N LYS A 74 21.15 -4.10 -0.07
CA LYS A 74 22.44 -3.51 0.29
C LYS A 74 23.27 -4.65 0.87
N ILE A 75 24.04 -5.31 0.01
CA ILE A 75 25.16 -6.14 0.47
C ILE A 75 26.13 -5.13 1.10
N LYS A 76 26.22 -5.16 2.43
CA LYS A 76 27.22 -4.41 3.20
C LYS A 76 28.56 -5.12 3.12
#